data_AF-A0A934P6N7-F1
#
_entry.id   AF-A0A934P6N7-F1
#
_cell.length_a   1.000
_cell.length_b   1.000
_cell.length_c   1.000
_cell.angle_alpha   90.00
_cell.angle_beta   90.00
_cell.angle_gamma   90.00
#
_symmetry.space_group_name_H-M   'P 1'
#
loop_
_entity.id
_entity.type
_entity.pdbx_description
1 polymer ?
#
loop_
_entity_poly.entity_id
_entity_poly.type
_entity_poly.pdbx_seq_one_letter_code
_entity_poly.pdbx_strand_id
1 'polypeptide(L)'
;MDVDHKNVRDLIAAMFSYEFIDGGVDYDSIEQIHRGDIGEWLEALDRSGLFDEATIDAVGDRWRQRPKDLLEVLLADADEMTRRRCSVTWSVLDRFAPLADIS
;
A
#
# COMPACT_ATOMS: atom_id res chain seq x y z
N MET A 1 4.56 18.66 -17.64
CA MET A 1 5.43 18.40 -16.48
C MET A 1 5.08 16.98 -16.06
N ASP A 2 5.85 15.99 -16.53
CA ASP A 2 5.74 14.63 -16.00
C ASP A 2 6.31 14.68 -14.59
N VAL A 3 5.42 14.71 -13.59
CA VAL A 3 5.81 14.31 -12.24
C VAL A 3 6.22 12.86 -12.38
N ASP A 4 7.53 12.62 -12.39
CA ASP A 4 8.12 11.32 -12.67
C ASP A 4 7.56 10.30 -11.67
N HIS A 5 6.81 9.32 -12.17
CA HIS A 5 6.08 8.35 -11.33
C HIS A 5 7.01 7.54 -10.40
N LYS A 6 8.32 7.43 -10.72
CA LYS A 6 9.27 6.82 -9.79
C LYS A 6 9.50 7.72 -8.59
N ASN A 7 9.63 9.03 -8.78
CA ASN A 7 9.79 9.98 -7.68
C ASN A 7 8.59 9.94 -6.71
N VAL A 8 7.36 9.84 -7.23
CA VAL A 8 6.17 9.71 -6.37
C VAL A 8 6.21 8.43 -5.55
N ARG A 9 6.53 7.29 -6.17
CA ARG A 9 6.63 6.01 -5.48
C ARG A 9 7.71 6.02 -4.39
N ASP A 10 8.89 6.55 -4.69
CA ASP A 10 10.01 6.58 -3.77
C ASP A 10 9.73 7.51 -2.58
N LEU A 11 9.04 8.64 -2.80
CA LEU A 11 8.58 9.54 -1.74
C LEU A 11 7.56 8.88 -0.82
N ILE A 12 6.58 8.17 -1.39
CA ILE A 12 5.55 7.45 -0.62
C ILE A 12 6.19 6.35 0.21
N ALA A 13 7.10 5.56 -0.36
CA ALA A 13 7.85 4.53 0.36
C ALA A 13 8.64 5.11 1.54
N ALA A 14 9.35 6.22 1.33
CA ALA A 14 10.11 6.89 2.37
C ALA A 14 9.20 7.40 3.51
N MET A 15 8.02 7.95 3.18
CA MET A 15 7.06 8.41 4.19
C MET A 15 6.57 7.28 5.10
N PHE A 16 6.20 6.14 4.51
CA PHE A 16 5.64 5.02 5.26
C PHE A 16 6.69 4.11 5.90
N SER A 17 7.97 4.24 5.52
CA SER A 17 9.07 3.43 6.08
C SER A 17 9.14 3.43 7.62
N TYR A 18 8.72 4.52 8.27
CA TYR A 18 8.70 4.63 9.73
C TYR A 18 7.61 3.80 10.41
N GLU A 19 6.48 3.54 9.74
CA GLU A 19 5.41 2.68 10.28
C GLU A 19 5.85 1.21 10.38
N PHE A 20 6.98 0.86 9.77
CA PHE A 20 7.56 -0.49 9.84
C PHE A 20 8.52 -0.71 11.01
N ILE A 21 9.01 0.36 11.66
CA ILE A 21 10.21 0.26 12.53
C ILE A 21 9.91 -0.32 13.92
N ASP A 22 8.65 -0.31 14.40
CA ASP A 22 8.31 -0.78 15.76
C ASP A 22 7.33 -1.99 15.80
N GLY A 23 6.96 -2.53 14.64
CA GLY A 23 6.03 -3.67 14.53
C GLY A 23 5.84 -4.25 13.12
N GLY A 24 6.28 -3.55 12.08
CA GLY A 24 6.01 -3.88 10.68
C GLY A 24 4.53 -3.66 10.32
N VAL A 25 4.22 -3.64 9.02
CA VAL A 25 2.82 -3.80 8.58
C VAL A 25 2.29 -5.10 9.16
N ASP A 26 1.27 -4.97 10.01
CA ASP A 26 0.63 -6.09 10.68
C ASP A 26 -0.34 -6.82 9.72
N TYR A 27 -0.90 -7.93 10.17
CA TYR A 27 -1.81 -8.72 9.35
C TYR A 27 -3.07 -7.93 8.96
N ASP A 28 -3.58 -7.09 9.86
CA ASP A 28 -4.84 -6.37 9.68
C ASP A 28 -4.69 -5.29 8.61
N SER A 29 -3.57 -4.56 8.59
CA SER A 29 -3.23 -3.63 7.51
C SER A 29 -3.08 -4.35 6.16
N ILE A 30 -2.42 -5.52 6.09
CA ILE A 30 -2.33 -6.28 4.84
C ILE A 30 -3.71 -6.71 4.36
N GLU A 31 -4.59 -7.12 5.28
CA GLU A 31 -5.95 -7.55 4.97
C GLU A 31 -6.83 -6.38 4.47
N GLN A 32 -6.74 -5.21 5.11
CA GLN A 32 -7.42 -3.98 4.68
C GLN A 32 -6.97 -3.55 3.29
N ILE A 33 -5.65 -3.47 3.07
CA ILE A 33 -5.09 -3.17 1.75
C ILE A 33 -5.56 -4.20 0.73
N HIS A 34 -5.55 -5.50 1.06
CA HIS A 34 -6.01 -6.56 0.15
C HIS A 34 -7.46 -6.36 -0.30
N ARG A 35 -8.33 -5.89 0.59
CA ARG A 35 -9.73 -5.55 0.28
C ARG A 35 -9.92 -4.21 -0.46
N GLY A 36 -8.84 -3.45 -0.67
CA GLY A 36 -8.89 -2.12 -1.25
C GLY A 36 -9.33 -1.03 -0.26
N ASP A 37 -9.37 -1.34 1.04
CA ASP A 37 -9.56 -0.34 2.09
C ASP A 37 -8.23 0.41 2.28
N ILE A 38 -8.12 1.53 1.55
CA ILE A 38 -6.90 2.34 1.45
C ILE A 38 -7.05 3.74 2.04
N GLY A 39 -8.16 4.02 2.74
CA GLY A 39 -8.53 5.36 3.19
C GLY A 39 -7.45 5.99 4.07
N GLU A 40 -6.97 5.25 5.05
CA GLU A 40 -5.92 5.70 5.98
C GLU A 40 -4.63 6.11 5.26
N TRP A 41 -4.28 5.39 4.18
CA TRP A 41 -3.08 5.64 3.39
C TRP A 41 -3.22 6.92 2.56
N LEU A 42 -4.40 7.15 1.96
CA LEU A 42 -4.69 8.38 1.23
C LEU A 42 -4.75 9.60 2.16
N GLU A 43 -5.34 9.45 3.35
CA GLU A 43 -5.35 10.51 4.36
C GLU A 43 -3.94 10.84 4.86
N ALA A 44 -3.04 9.86 4.95
CA ALA A 44 -1.64 10.11 5.28
C ALA A 44 -0.90 10.85 4.15
N LEU A 45 -1.20 10.55 2.88
CA LEU A 45 -0.68 11.31 1.73
C LEU A 45 -1.16 12.75 1.74
N ASP A 46 -2.46 12.98 1.95
CA ASP A 46 -3.03 14.33 2.02
C ASP A 46 -2.42 15.16 3.15
N ARG A 47 -2.35 14.57 4.36
CA ARG A 47 -1.76 15.24 5.54
C ARG A 47 -0.28 15.57 5.39
N SER A 48 0.45 14.92 4.48
CA SER A 48 1.85 15.25 4.21
C SER A 48 2.02 16.60 3.52
N GLY A 49 1.01 17.05 2.77
CA GLY A 49 1.07 18.25 1.94
C GLY A 49 2.07 18.16 0.78
N LEU A 50 2.63 16.98 0.49
CA LEU A 50 3.64 16.79 -0.57
C LEU A 50 3.03 16.54 -1.95
N PHE A 51 1.76 16.16 -2.01
CA PHE A 51 1.05 15.79 -3.23
C PHE A 51 -0.18 16.68 -3.42
N ASP A 52 -0.49 17.01 -4.66
CA ASP A 52 -1.76 17.64 -5.00
C ASP A 52 -2.91 16.62 -5.01
N GLU A 53 -4.14 17.13 -4.90
CA GLU A 53 -5.37 16.33 -4.85
C GLU A 53 -5.52 15.42 -6.08
N ALA A 54 -5.16 15.90 -7.27
CA ALA A 54 -5.24 15.10 -8.50
C ALA A 54 -4.28 13.89 -8.49
N THR A 55 -3.11 14.06 -7.88
CA THR A 55 -2.13 12.98 -7.69
C THR A 55 -2.64 11.96 -6.68
N ILE A 56 -3.22 12.42 -5.56
CA ILE A 56 -3.80 11.54 -4.53
C ILE A 56 -4.97 10.73 -5.11
N ASP A 57 -5.85 11.36 -5.89
CA ASP A 57 -6.96 10.68 -6.56
C ASP A 57 -6.48 9.62 -7.54
N ALA A 58 -5.50 9.95 -8.40
CA ALA A 58 -4.95 9.02 -9.37
C ALA A 58 -4.26 7.81 -8.70
N VAL A 59 -3.55 8.05 -7.60
CA VAL A 59 -2.93 7.00 -6.78
C VAL A 59 -4.00 6.16 -6.10
N GLY A 60 -5.04 6.77 -5.55
CA GLY A 60 -6.16 6.09 -4.92
C GLY A 60 -6.91 5.16 -5.88
N ASP A 61 -7.24 5.63 -7.08
CA ASP A 61 -7.89 4.80 -8.09
C ASP A 61 -7.01 3.62 -8.51
N ARG A 62 -5.71 3.86 -8.68
CA ARG A 62 -4.75 2.79 -8.98
C ARG A 62 -4.71 1.75 -7.87
N TRP A 63 -4.64 2.17 -6.60
CA TRP A 63 -4.57 1.26 -5.47
C TRP A 63 -5.88 0.49 -5.26
N ARG A 64 -7.05 1.09 -5.49
CA ARG A 64 -8.33 0.34 -5.45
C ARG A 64 -8.40 -0.73 -6.54
N GLN A 65 -7.91 -0.42 -7.75
CA GLN A 65 -7.91 -1.37 -8.87
C GLN A 65 -6.83 -2.45 -8.71
N ARG A 66 -5.70 -2.10 -8.10
CA ARG A 66 -4.54 -2.97 -7.90
C ARG A 66 -3.95 -2.76 -6.51
N PRO A 67 -4.56 -3.32 -5.46
CA PRO A 67 -4.13 -3.04 -4.08
C PRO A 67 -2.73 -3.57 -3.76
N LYS A 68 -2.27 -4.56 -4.53
CA LYS A 68 -0.89 -5.05 -4.47
C LYS A 68 0.15 -3.98 -4.78
N ASP A 69 -0.19 -2.99 -5.61
CA ASP A 69 0.73 -1.90 -5.92
C ASP A 69 1.04 -1.05 -4.67
N LEU A 70 0.08 -0.85 -3.75
CA LEU A 70 0.32 -0.19 -2.45
C LEU A 70 1.25 -1.04 -1.58
N LEU A 71 0.99 -2.36 -1.48
CA LEU A 71 1.86 -3.26 -0.74
C LEU A 71 3.32 -3.22 -1.27
N GLU A 72 3.50 -3.17 -2.60
CA GLU A 72 4.85 -3.07 -3.19
C GLU A 72 5.55 -1.76 -2.83
N VAL A 73 4.83 -0.63 -2.75
CA VAL A 73 5.39 0.65 -2.30
C VAL A 73 5.82 0.57 -0.83
N LEU A 74 4.94 0.04 0.01
CA LEU A 74 5.16 -0.18 1.43
C LEU A 74 6.40 -1.06 1.71
N LEU A 75 6.68 -2.00 0.83
CA LEU A 75 7.82 -2.92 0.95
C LEU A 75 9.07 -2.46 0.20
N ALA A 76 9.08 -1.27 -0.41
CA ALA A 76 10.19 -0.82 -1.24
C ALA A 76 11.53 -0.77 -0.48
N ASP A 77 11.52 -0.32 0.78
CA ASP A 77 12.71 -0.24 1.64
C ASP A 77 12.75 -1.30 2.77
N ALA A 78 11.75 -2.18 2.82
CA ALA A 78 11.69 -3.25 3.83
C ALA A 78 12.83 -4.27 3.66
N ASP A 79 13.24 -4.92 4.75
CA ASP A 79 14.20 -6.02 4.68
C ASP A 79 13.58 -7.27 4.03
N GLU A 80 14.44 -8.19 3.57
CA GLU A 80 14.02 -9.41 2.88
C GLU A 80 13.07 -10.30 3.70
N MET A 81 13.24 -10.37 5.03
CA MET A 81 12.38 -11.16 5.90
C MET A 81 10.97 -10.56 5.95
N THR A 82 10.88 -9.23 6.09
CA THR A 82 9.61 -8.50 6.05
C THR A 82 8.91 -8.66 4.70
N ARG A 83 9.64 -8.53 3.59
CA ARG A 83 9.08 -8.76 2.24
C ARG A 83 8.50 -10.16 2.08
N ARG A 84 9.25 -11.19 2.50
CA ARG A 84 8.80 -12.58 2.43
C ARG A 84 7.56 -12.84 3.28
N ARG A 85 7.54 -12.33 4.52
CA ARG A 85 6.39 -12.47 5.42
C ARG A 85 5.13 -11.90 4.78
N CYS A 86 5.21 -10.67 4.27
CA CYS A 86 4.07 -9.99 3.65
C CYS A 86 3.62 -10.68 2.36
N SER A 87 4.55 -11.16 1.53
CA SER A 87 4.23 -11.93 0.32
C SER A 87 3.50 -13.24 0.63
N VAL A 88 3.90 -13.94 1.69
CA VAL A 88 3.20 -15.14 2.17
C VAL A 88 1.79 -14.79 2.64
N THR A 89 1.65 -13.77 3.49
CA THR A 89 0.33 -13.31 3.96
C THR A 89 -0.60 -12.94 2.81
N TRP A 90 -0.11 -12.17 1.84
CA TRP A 90 -0.88 -11.79 0.66
C TRP A 90 -1.34 -13.01 -0.15
N SER A 91 -0.45 -13.98 -0.36
CA SER A 91 -0.77 -15.21 -1.09
C SER A 91 -1.83 -16.06 -0.37
N VAL A 92 -1.86 -16.00 0.96
CA VAL A 92 -2.90 -16.65 1.77
C VAL A 92 -4.23 -15.94 1.55
N LEU A 93 -4.26 -14.60 1.59
CA LEU A 93 -5.47 -13.81 1.33
C LEU A 93 -6.01 -14.02 -0.10
N ASP A 94 -5.15 -14.02 -1.12
CA ASP A 94 -5.51 -14.31 -2.52
C ASP A 94 -6.22 -15.66 -2.68
N ARG A 95 -5.87 -16.65 -1.85
CA ARG A 95 -6.54 -17.96 -1.85
C ARG A 95 -7.95 -17.91 -1.29
N PHE A 96 -8.22 -17.01 -0.34
CA PHE A 96 -9.51 -16.89 0.34
C PHE A 96 -10.44 -15.84 -0.31
N ALA A 97 -9.89 -14.91 -1.10
CA ALA A 97 -10.65 -13.88 -1.81
C ALA A 97 -11.79 -14.38 -2.73
N PRO A 98 -11.63 -15.49 -3.50
CA PRO A 98 -12.68 -15.97 -4.41
C PRO A 98 -13.94 -16.46 -3.70
N LEU A 99 -13.91 -16.65 -2.37
CA LEU A 99 -15.04 -17.16 -1.59
C LEU A 99 -15.95 -16.06 -1.05
N ALA A 100 -15.54 -14.78 -1.13
CA ALA A 100 -16.29 -13.66 -0.56
C ALA A 100 -17.30 -13.02 -1.54
N ASP A 101 -17.24 -13.37 -2.83
CA ASP A 101 -18.12 -12.81 -3.88
C ASP A 101 -19.41 -13.64 -4.12
N ILE A 102 -19.69 -14.60 -3.22
CA ILE A 102 -20.87 -15.46 -3.26
C ILE A 102 -21.61 -15.40 -1.90
N SER A 103 -22.17 -14.25 -1.56
CA SER A 103 -23.24 -14.15 -0.54
C SER A 103 -24.14 -12.95 -0.77
#